data_AF-A0A660SUK2-F1
#
_entry.id   AF-A0A660SUK2-F1
#
_cell.length_a   1.000
_cell.length_b   1.000
_cell.length_c   1.000
_cell.angle_alpha   90.00
_cell.angle_beta   90.00
_cell.angle_gamma   90.00
#
_symmetry.space_group_name_H-M   'P 1'
#
loop_
_entity.id
_entity.type
_entity.pdbx_description
1 polymer ?
#
loop_
_entity_poly.entity_id
_entity_poly.type
_entity_poly.pdbx_seq_one_letter_code
_entity_poly.pdbx_strand_id
1 'polypeptide(L)'
;MRFYNRASARFFRPGVLSVLLFIYLLAHLFTLNIHPFIHSDEAWLAVLTRAMVTERSPAAVEEVFRLTPRYPHALKTFYHLIQAPFLSISWSAFAARLPSLIAGFFSLVLITRIASSDSSREGSGRRFRFIPGLFMALSPQFWYASHLGRQEMLLTALFLYSWSLKSRNRSSWIVALPLSAAVFVHPNAFIISIPIGVMYLLDFLFPESGRTGGTRELPVFIGVLAGSALSAVGFSFMMDADFIRHYLSFGDSVGTRDTLLIKLLGLPAFLGKMWRGDAGTYYLANLHPMFVLGSAGFLCTALSLFFPEGSRKRLSGFLSRKSGVYLLSVPLSLTVGMVIVGKYGPPTVTFLMPSAYLLAGYGVFRLKLVLAGTKFRKTGSVLLSLAVFLAASCLSWYTLQEVMHSIKTPSYSSYRYFLENNIDGEGRVLANLNTAFAFDYDRLVIWRDLENLGNPENTGNIDRGEKSLEAFLIENKVRWIILPDELELIYDSRPVWNALYGNPYWYPQLMDFLEKQGAETERGIFPDYAMRLVPYMDREPWESIIYRIGKRIQ
;
A
#
# COMPACT_ATOMS: atom_id res chain seq x y z
N MET A 1 11.44 31.75 32.81
CA MET A 1 12.13 30.86 31.82
C MET A 1 12.47 29.44 32.32
N ARG A 2 12.56 29.15 33.63
CA ARG A 2 12.80 27.77 34.15
C ARG A 2 11.58 26.83 34.17
N PHE A 3 10.35 27.35 34.16
CA PHE A 3 9.13 26.52 34.27
C PHE A 3 8.67 25.87 32.94
N TYR A 4 8.80 26.55 31.80
CA TYR A 4 8.40 26.00 30.49
C TYR A 4 9.33 24.88 29.96
N ASN A 5 10.57 24.79 30.47
CA ASN A 5 11.48 23.69 30.14
C ASN A 5 11.20 22.39 30.92
N ARG A 6 10.44 22.45 32.04
CA ARG A 6 10.14 21.27 32.87
C ARG A 6 8.94 20.46 32.35
N ALA A 7 7.91 21.11 31.82
CA ALA A 7 6.70 20.42 31.33
C ALA A 7 6.97 19.59 30.06
N SER A 8 7.64 20.18 29.07
CA SER A 8 8.04 19.47 27.85
C SER A 8 9.05 18.34 28.11
N ALA A 9 9.98 18.51 29.05
CA ALA A 9 10.92 17.45 29.43
C ALA A 9 10.26 16.27 30.18
N ARG A 10 9.08 16.46 30.80
CA ARG A 10 8.31 15.39 31.44
C ARG A 10 7.55 14.52 30.43
N PHE A 11 7.04 15.11 29.35
CA PHE A 11 6.30 14.39 28.30
C PHE A 11 7.19 13.42 27.50
N PHE A 12 8.49 13.72 27.39
CA PHE A 12 9.50 12.86 26.74
C PHE A 12 10.27 11.97 27.71
N ARG A 13 9.75 11.74 28.93
CA ARG A 13 10.29 10.68 29.78
C ARG A 13 10.03 9.33 29.09
N PRO A 14 11.00 8.39 29.08
CA PRO A 14 10.83 7.08 28.45
C PRO A 14 9.50 6.40 28.81
N GLY A 15 9.08 6.50 30.08
CA GLY A 15 7.79 5.94 30.52
C GLY A 15 6.55 6.54 29.86
N VAL A 16 6.50 7.86 29.62
CA VAL A 16 5.33 8.51 28.99
C VAL A 16 5.25 8.15 27.51
N LEU A 17 6.39 8.13 26.80
CA LEU A 17 6.44 7.73 25.40
C LEU A 17 6.05 6.26 25.23
N SER A 18 6.51 5.37 26.11
CA SER A 18 6.11 3.96 26.09
C SER A 18 4.60 3.79 26.30
N VAL A 19 4.00 4.53 27.23
CA VAL A 19 2.54 4.52 27.45
C VAL A 19 1.79 5.03 26.21
N LEU A 20 2.25 6.11 25.58
CA LEU A 20 1.62 6.63 24.36
C LEU A 20 1.74 5.66 23.19
N LEU A 21 2.89 5.02 23.00
CA LEU A 21 3.07 3.99 21.97
C LEU A 21 2.22 2.75 22.24
N PHE A 22 2.03 2.39 23.51
CA PHE A 22 1.15 1.30 23.91
C PHE A 22 -0.33 1.63 23.61
N ILE A 23 -0.80 2.82 24.00
CA ILE A 23 -2.16 3.30 23.66
C ILE A 23 -2.36 3.34 22.14
N TYR A 24 -1.34 3.83 21.42
CA TYR A 24 -1.35 3.88 19.95
C TYR A 24 -1.47 2.47 19.34
N LEU A 25 -0.70 1.49 19.83
CA LEU A 25 -0.81 0.10 19.42
C LEU A 25 -2.19 -0.50 19.73
N LEU A 26 -2.75 -0.23 20.91
CA LEU A 26 -4.10 -0.68 21.25
C LEU A 26 -5.15 -0.09 20.30
N ALA A 27 -5.05 1.20 19.97
CA ALA A 27 -5.96 1.84 19.03
C ALA A 27 -5.89 1.18 17.64
N HIS A 28 -4.67 0.91 17.14
CA HIS A 28 -4.47 0.18 15.88
C HIS A 28 -5.04 -1.24 15.93
N LEU A 29 -4.75 -2.01 16.97
CA LEU A 29 -5.25 -3.38 17.11
C LEU A 29 -6.79 -3.43 17.17
N PHE A 30 -7.42 -2.49 17.89
CA PHE A 30 -8.87 -2.43 17.98
C PHE A 30 -9.53 -2.07 16.64
N THR A 31 -8.88 -1.24 15.84
CA THR A 31 -9.42 -0.75 14.57
C THR A 31 -8.97 -1.56 13.34
N LEU A 32 -8.07 -2.54 13.51
CA LEU A 32 -7.45 -3.29 12.41
C LEU A 32 -8.48 -4.05 11.54
N ASN A 33 -9.55 -4.56 12.14
CA ASN A 33 -10.62 -5.27 11.43
C ASN A 33 -11.82 -4.37 11.09
N ILE A 34 -11.76 -3.08 11.44
CA ILE A 34 -12.84 -2.11 11.26
C ILE A 34 -12.49 -1.14 10.14
N HIS A 35 -11.28 -0.58 10.18
CA HIS A 35 -10.82 0.42 9.24
C HIS A 35 -9.56 -0.07 8.50
N PRO A 36 -9.45 0.16 7.18
CA PRO A 36 -10.56 0.45 6.25
C PRO A 36 -11.44 -0.81 6.07
N PHE A 37 -12.49 -0.71 5.25
CA PHE A 37 -13.19 -1.90 4.74
C PHE A 37 -12.20 -2.87 4.04
N ILE A 38 -12.58 -4.13 3.91
CA ILE A 38 -11.69 -5.13 3.31
C ILE A 38 -11.68 -5.04 1.80
N HIS A 39 -10.50 -4.75 1.26
CA HIS A 39 -10.29 -4.73 -0.18
C HIS A 39 -10.07 -6.15 -0.75
N SER A 40 -10.51 -6.38 -1.99
CA SER A 40 -10.35 -7.66 -2.68
C SER A 40 -8.90 -8.12 -2.80
N ASP A 41 -7.95 -7.20 -2.93
CA ASP A 41 -6.52 -7.56 -3.00
C ASP A 41 -5.97 -8.14 -1.68
N GLU A 42 -6.52 -7.73 -0.53
CA GLU A 42 -6.10 -8.28 0.76
C GLU A 42 -6.50 -9.75 0.83
N ALA A 43 -7.76 -10.03 0.44
CA ALA A 43 -8.27 -11.38 0.33
C ALA A 43 -7.52 -12.18 -0.74
N TRP A 44 -7.20 -11.59 -1.89
CA TRP A 44 -6.42 -12.23 -2.95
C TRP A 44 -5.07 -12.76 -2.45
N LEU A 45 -4.32 -11.91 -1.74
CA LEU A 45 -3.01 -12.29 -1.21
C LEU A 45 -3.13 -13.35 -0.11
N ALA A 46 -4.15 -13.25 0.74
CA ALA A 46 -4.42 -14.22 1.78
C ALA A 46 -4.79 -15.59 1.21
N VAL A 47 -5.64 -15.62 0.17
CA VAL A 47 -6.03 -16.82 -0.60
C VAL A 47 -4.79 -17.51 -1.15
N LEU A 48 -3.89 -16.77 -1.81
CA LEU A 48 -2.63 -17.33 -2.30
C LEU A 48 -1.75 -17.88 -1.17
N THR A 49 -1.63 -17.16 -0.05
CA THR A 49 -0.88 -17.67 1.12
C THR A 49 -1.48 -18.98 1.63
N ARG A 50 -2.82 -19.06 1.69
CA ARG A 50 -3.53 -20.29 2.09
C ARG A 50 -3.23 -21.43 1.12
N ALA A 51 -3.27 -21.20 -0.19
CA ALA A 51 -2.89 -22.20 -1.19
C ALA A 51 -1.46 -22.71 -0.99
N MET A 52 -0.48 -21.81 -0.83
CA MET A 52 0.92 -22.18 -0.59
C MET A 52 1.10 -23.03 0.68
N VAL A 53 0.37 -22.72 1.76
CA VAL A 53 0.40 -23.48 3.01
C VAL A 53 -0.26 -24.85 2.85
N THR A 54 -1.46 -24.90 2.26
CA THR A 54 -2.24 -26.13 2.07
C THR A 54 -1.53 -27.12 1.15
N GLU A 55 -1.01 -26.63 0.01
CA GLU A 55 -0.29 -27.44 -0.97
C GLU A 55 1.18 -27.69 -0.58
N ARG A 56 1.66 -27.03 0.48
CA ARG A 56 3.07 -27.07 0.95
C ARG A 56 4.06 -26.74 -0.17
N SER A 57 3.70 -25.80 -1.04
CA SER A 57 4.47 -25.45 -2.23
C SER A 57 4.51 -23.93 -2.41
N PRO A 58 5.70 -23.32 -2.57
CA PRO A 58 5.81 -21.91 -2.98
C PRO A 58 5.39 -21.69 -4.44
N ALA A 59 5.18 -22.77 -5.20
CA ALA A 59 4.68 -22.73 -6.58
C ALA A 59 3.16 -22.92 -6.68
N ALA A 60 2.44 -22.95 -5.55
CA ALA A 60 0.97 -22.96 -5.56
C ALA A 60 0.43 -21.69 -6.22
N VAL A 61 -0.76 -21.82 -6.80
CA VAL A 61 -1.50 -20.73 -7.44
C VAL A 61 -2.81 -20.47 -6.71
N GLU A 62 -3.45 -19.34 -7.01
CA GLU A 62 -4.69 -18.96 -6.34
C GLU A 62 -5.85 -19.91 -6.70
N GLU A 63 -6.44 -20.57 -5.71
CA GLU A 63 -7.47 -21.60 -5.89
C GLU A 63 -8.82 -21.07 -6.41
N VAL A 64 -8.98 -19.74 -6.43
CA VAL A 64 -10.22 -19.06 -6.80
C VAL A 64 -10.36 -18.79 -8.31
N PHE A 65 -9.28 -18.89 -9.08
CA PHE A 65 -9.31 -18.71 -10.54
C PHE A 65 -9.46 -20.08 -11.22
N ARG A 66 -10.39 -20.17 -12.18
CA ARG A 66 -10.77 -21.36 -12.94
C ARG A 66 -10.62 -21.17 -14.45
N LEU A 67 -10.81 -19.95 -14.94
CA LEU A 67 -10.71 -19.58 -16.36
C LEU A 67 -9.40 -18.87 -16.66
N THR A 68 -8.93 -18.01 -15.75
CA THR A 68 -7.72 -17.23 -15.94
C THR A 68 -6.48 -18.06 -15.57
N PRO A 69 -5.55 -18.33 -16.50
CA PRO A 69 -4.29 -19.00 -16.18
C PRO A 69 -3.49 -18.23 -15.13
N ARG A 70 -2.95 -18.96 -14.14
CA ARG A 70 -2.13 -18.42 -13.06
C ARG A 70 -0.76 -19.06 -13.10
N TYR A 71 0.28 -18.23 -13.03
CA TYR A 71 1.67 -18.67 -13.11
C TYR A 71 2.42 -18.27 -11.83
N PRO A 72 3.03 -19.22 -11.12
CA PRO A 72 3.76 -18.94 -9.88
C PRO A 72 5.09 -18.24 -10.17
N HIS A 73 5.58 -17.45 -9.20
CA HIS A 73 6.86 -16.76 -9.32
C HIS A 73 7.43 -16.35 -7.96
N ALA A 74 8.75 -16.16 -7.88
CA ALA A 74 9.44 -15.89 -6.62
C ALA A 74 9.24 -14.46 -6.08
N LEU A 75 8.82 -13.50 -6.92
CA LEU A 75 8.76 -12.06 -6.59
C LEU A 75 7.82 -11.67 -5.45
N LYS A 76 7.00 -12.59 -4.94
CA LYS A 76 6.08 -12.39 -3.81
C LYS A 76 6.24 -13.42 -2.69
N THR A 77 7.12 -14.41 -2.86
CA THR A 77 7.23 -15.55 -1.94
C THR A 77 7.62 -15.12 -0.52
N PHE A 78 8.50 -14.14 -0.36
CA PHE A 78 8.90 -13.68 0.97
C PHE A 78 7.76 -12.97 1.69
N TYR A 79 6.89 -12.27 0.97
CA TYR A 79 5.67 -11.72 1.57
C TYR A 79 4.75 -12.82 2.10
N HIS A 80 4.51 -13.87 1.30
CA HIS A 80 3.66 -14.99 1.71
C HIS A 80 4.27 -15.78 2.88
N LEU A 81 5.60 -15.92 2.93
CA LEU A 81 6.29 -16.51 4.09
C LEU A 81 6.08 -15.71 5.39
N ILE A 82 6.04 -14.38 5.30
CA ILE A 82 5.74 -13.52 6.46
C ILE A 82 4.25 -13.61 6.84
N GLN A 83 3.35 -13.71 5.86
CA GLN A 83 1.90 -13.75 6.11
C GLN A 83 1.42 -15.12 6.62
N ALA A 84 2.04 -16.21 6.18
CA ALA A 84 1.61 -17.58 6.44
C ALA A 84 1.41 -17.90 7.94
N PRO A 85 2.33 -17.57 8.87
CA PRO A 85 2.13 -17.88 10.28
C PRO A 85 0.85 -17.26 10.87
N PHE A 86 0.49 -16.05 10.44
CA PHE A 86 -0.71 -15.37 10.94
C PHE A 86 -1.99 -16.03 10.42
N LEU A 87 -2.03 -16.35 9.12
CA LEU A 87 -3.20 -16.98 8.51
C LEU A 87 -3.38 -18.44 8.93
N SER A 88 -2.30 -19.16 9.24
CA SER A 88 -2.36 -20.51 9.79
C SER A 88 -2.94 -20.53 11.22
N ILE A 89 -2.79 -19.44 11.98
CA ILE A 89 -3.40 -19.31 13.32
C ILE A 89 -4.88 -18.92 13.21
N SER A 90 -5.22 -18.02 12.29
CA SER A 90 -6.58 -17.54 12.11
C SER A 90 -6.84 -17.15 10.65
N TRP A 91 -7.80 -17.82 10.00
CA TRP A 91 -8.31 -17.42 8.70
C TRP A 91 -9.23 -16.19 8.84
N SER A 92 -8.61 -15.01 8.89
CA SER A 92 -9.29 -13.73 9.05
C SER A 92 -8.53 -12.57 8.42
N ALA A 93 -9.25 -11.50 8.14
CA ALA A 93 -8.66 -10.26 7.64
C ALA A 93 -7.74 -9.60 8.66
N PHE A 94 -8.10 -9.67 9.94
CA PHE A 94 -7.24 -9.24 11.04
C PHE A 94 -5.85 -9.89 10.93
N ALA A 95 -5.79 -11.21 10.76
CA ALA A 95 -4.53 -11.93 10.57
C ALA A 95 -3.79 -11.53 9.29
N ALA A 96 -4.52 -11.33 8.18
CA ALA A 96 -3.94 -10.86 6.92
C ALA A 96 -3.28 -9.48 7.02
N ARG A 97 -3.79 -8.60 7.90
CA ARG A 97 -3.36 -7.20 8.09
C ARG A 97 -2.22 -7.04 9.10
N LEU A 98 -2.01 -8.01 10.01
CA LEU A 98 -0.95 -7.94 11.03
C LEU A 98 0.46 -7.69 10.47
N PRO A 99 0.91 -8.32 9.36
CA PRO A 99 2.21 -8.01 8.78
C PRO A 99 2.39 -6.53 8.41
N SER A 100 1.36 -5.90 7.84
CA SER A 100 1.36 -4.48 7.49
C SER A 100 1.41 -3.60 8.72
N LEU A 101 0.71 -3.97 9.80
CA LEU A 101 0.75 -3.23 11.06
C LEU A 101 2.15 -3.27 11.68
N ILE A 102 2.77 -4.45 11.74
CA ILE A 102 4.14 -4.63 12.25
C ILE A 102 5.12 -3.79 11.41
N ALA A 103 5.00 -3.83 10.08
CA ALA A 103 5.81 -3.03 9.18
C ALA A 103 5.58 -1.52 9.36
N GLY A 104 4.35 -1.09 9.65
CA GLY A 104 4.00 0.29 9.99
C GLY A 104 4.74 0.75 11.26
N PHE A 105 4.64 -0.02 12.34
CA PHE A 105 5.38 0.27 13.58
C PHE A 105 6.89 0.35 13.36
N PHE A 106 7.45 -0.58 12.58
CA PHE A 106 8.87 -0.54 12.23
C PHE A 106 9.22 0.72 11.43
N SER A 107 8.39 1.11 10.47
CA SER A 107 8.55 2.33 9.68
C SER A 107 8.55 3.59 10.56
N LEU A 108 7.68 3.66 11.58
CA LEU A 108 7.62 4.78 12.52
C LEU A 108 8.90 4.91 13.37
N VAL A 109 9.48 3.78 13.78
CA VAL A 109 10.77 3.75 14.49
C VAL A 109 11.91 4.18 13.56
N LEU A 110 11.87 3.76 12.29
CA LEU A 110 12.93 4.07 11.34
C LEU A 110 12.92 5.53 10.90
N ILE A 111 11.76 6.11 10.62
CA ILE A 111 11.66 7.53 10.23
C ILE A 111 12.14 8.46 11.34
N THR A 112 11.79 8.16 12.60
CA THR A 112 12.27 8.92 13.76
C THR A 112 13.77 8.77 13.95
N ARG A 113 14.33 7.58 13.66
CA ARG A 113 15.77 7.33 13.69
C ARG A 113 16.54 8.03 12.56
N ILE A 114 15.98 8.12 11.35
CA ILE A 114 16.55 8.90 10.25
C ILE A 114 16.58 10.38 10.63
N ALA A 115 15.46 10.93 11.10
CA ALA A 115 15.38 12.32 11.56
C ALA A 115 16.31 12.62 12.76
N SER A 116 16.70 11.57 13.50
CA SER A 116 17.56 11.66 14.69
C SER A 116 19.02 11.29 14.45
N SER A 117 19.45 11.02 13.21
CA SER A 117 20.79 10.46 12.90
C SER A 117 21.98 11.41 13.12
N ASP A 118 21.80 12.50 13.88
CA ASP A 118 22.79 13.55 14.09
C ASP A 118 23.35 13.53 15.54
N SER A 119 24.68 13.46 15.65
CA SER A 119 25.49 13.23 16.86
C SER A 119 25.70 14.47 17.75
N SER A 120 25.18 15.63 17.36
CA SER A 120 25.32 16.87 18.13
C SER A 120 24.48 16.81 19.43
N ARG A 121 25.16 16.48 20.54
CA ARG A 121 24.58 16.27 21.88
C ARG A 121 23.97 17.53 22.50
N GLU A 122 24.11 18.73 21.94
CA GLU A 122 23.64 19.96 22.62
C GLU A 122 22.89 20.91 21.67
N GLY A 123 21.56 20.95 21.78
CA GLY A 123 20.77 21.97 21.10
C GLY A 123 19.25 21.82 21.21
N SER A 124 18.57 22.96 21.21
CA SER A 124 17.11 23.14 21.17
C SER A 124 16.41 22.55 19.93
N GLY A 125 17.17 21.90 19.03
CA GLY A 125 16.71 21.16 17.86
C GLY A 125 16.25 19.73 18.16
N ARG A 126 16.57 19.18 19.33
CA ARG A 126 16.18 17.80 19.71
C ARG A 126 14.66 17.57 19.69
N ARG A 127 13.88 18.62 19.96
CA ARG A 127 12.40 18.62 19.92
C ARG A 127 11.81 18.70 18.50
N PHE A 128 12.59 18.97 17.46
CA PHE A 128 12.06 19.05 16.10
C PHE A 128 12.30 17.74 15.32
N ARG A 129 13.16 16.87 15.84
CA ARG A 129 13.51 15.57 15.26
C ARG A 129 12.39 14.52 15.38
N PHE A 130 11.42 14.70 16.27
CA PHE A 130 10.26 13.81 16.37
C PHE A 130 9.13 14.16 15.40
N ILE A 131 9.15 15.36 14.80
CA ILE A 131 8.06 15.87 13.97
C ILE A 131 7.74 14.92 12.79
N PRO A 132 8.72 14.38 12.04
CA PRO A 132 8.42 13.44 10.97
C PRO A 132 7.66 12.20 11.46
N GLY A 133 8.07 11.65 12.60
CA GLY A 133 7.39 10.51 13.22
C GLY A 133 6.00 10.87 13.73
N LEU A 134 5.83 12.03 14.36
CA LEU A 134 4.51 12.49 14.82
C LEU A 134 3.55 12.70 13.64
N PHE A 135 4.00 13.36 12.57
CA PHE A 135 3.16 13.58 11.40
C PHE A 135 2.81 12.27 10.70
N MET A 136 3.75 11.33 10.60
CA MET A 136 3.47 10.00 10.07
C MET A 136 2.49 9.23 10.95
N ALA A 137 2.67 9.19 12.27
CA ALA A 137 1.79 8.48 13.19
C ALA A 137 0.34 9.02 13.21
N LEU A 138 0.16 10.32 12.96
CA LEU A 138 -1.15 10.97 12.89
C LEU A 138 -1.74 11.02 11.47
N SER A 139 -1.02 10.51 10.47
CA SER A 139 -1.42 10.58 9.06
C SER A 139 -2.54 9.61 8.71
N PRO A 140 -3.59 10.05 8.00
CA PRO A 140 -4.63 9.15 7.50
C PRO A 140 -4.05 8.06 6.58
N GLN A 141 -3.18 8.44 5.65
CA GLN A 141 -2.52 7.49 4.74
C GLN A 141 -1.67 6.46 5.48
N PHE A 142 -1.01 6.84 6.57
CA PHE A 142 -0.21 5.90 7.35
C PHE A 142 -1.09 4.88 8.08
N TRP A 143 -2.21 5.33 8.64
CA TRP A 143 -3.20 4.45 9.27
C TRP A 143 -3.77 3.46 8.25
N TYR A 144 -4.28 3.97 7.13
CA TYR A 144 -4.78 3.15 6.03
C TYR A 144 -3.74 2.12 5.56
N ALA A 145 -2.53 2.55 5.21
CA ALA A 145 -1.53 1.65 4.66
C ALA A 145 -0.98 0.65 5.71
N SER A 146 -1.02 0.97 7.00
CA SER A 146 -0.68 0.03 8.08
C SER A 146 -1.78 -1.01 8.31
N HIS A 147 -3.00 -0.71 7.88
CA HIS A 147 -4.19 -1.56 8.02
C HIS A 147 -4.54 -2.31 6.74
N LEU A 148 -3.94 -1.97 5.61
CA LEU A 148 -4.15 -2.67 4.34
C LEU A 148 -3.26 -3.92 4.31
N GLY A 149 -3.86 -5.11 4.23
CA GLY A 149 -3.17 -6.41 4.11
C GLY A 149 -2.44 -6.60 2.77
N ARG A 150 -1.56 -5.67 2.41
CA ARG A 150 -0.78 -5.61 1.18
C ARG A 150 0.70 -5.31 1.42
N GLN A 151 1.51 -5.46 0.37
CA GLN A 151 2.98 -5.41 0.44
C GLN A 151 3.57 -4.00 0.64
N GLU A 152 2.86 -2.92 0.34
CA GLU A 152 3.43 -1.57 0.24
C GLU A 152 3.96 -1.04 1.58
N MET A 153 3.34 -1.38 2.71
CA MET A 153 3.86 -0.97 4.02
C MET A 153 5.13 -1.75 4.39
N LEU A 154 5.21 -3.04 4.05
CA LEU A 154 6.43 -3.83 4.23
C LEU A 154 7.59 -3.28 3.37
N LEU A 155 7.31 -2.94 2.11
CA LEU A 155 8.27 -2.27 1.24
C LEU A 155 8.71 -0.91 1.81
N THR A 156 7.79 -0.13 2.37
CA THR A 156 8.09 1.16 3.03
C THR A 156 9.02 0.96 4.22
N ALA A 157 8.82 -0.09 5.00
CA ALA A 157 9.66 -0.43 6.13
C ALA A 157 11.08 -0.83 5.70
N LEU A 158 11.22 -1.66 4.65
CA LEU A 158 12.51 -2.05 4.08
C LEU A 158 13.25 -0.87 3.44
N PHE A 159 12.52 0.03 2.77
CA PHE A 159 13.04 1.28 2.24
C PHE A 159 13.63 2.16 3.35
N LEU A 160 12.85 2.43 4.40
CA LEU A 160 13.30 3.23 5.53
C LEU A 160 14.44 2.56 6.30
N TYR A 161 14.49 1.22 6.32
CA TYR A 161 15.58 0.51 6.97
C TYR A 161 16.89 0.75 6.22
N SER A 162 16.86 0.61 4.90
CA SER A 162 18.00 0.88 4.01
C SER A 162 18.45 2.33 4.13
N TRP A 163 17.51 3.29 4.12
CA TRP A 163 17.83 4.69 4.35
C TRP A 163 18.45 4.94 5.74
N SER A 164 17.94 4.28 6.79
CA SER A 164 18.50 4.39 8.14
C SER A 164 19.95 3.86 8.21
N LEU A 165 20.25 2.77 7.51
CA LEU A 165 21.60 2.20 7.40
C LEU A 165 22.53 3.14 6.62
N LYS A 166 22.05 3.68 5.49
CA LYS A 166 22.78 4.68 4.69
C LYS A 166 23.10 5.94 5.51
N SER A 167 22.12 6.45 6.26
CA SER A 167 22.30 7.64 7.13
C SER A 167 23.32 7.42 8.25
N ARG A 168 23.62 6.16 8.58
CA ARG A 168 24.65 5.76 9.55
C ARG A 168 25.99 5.43 8.89
N ASN A 169 26.13 5.70 7.60
CA ASN A 169 27.32 5.40 6.80
C ASN A 169 27.74 3.92 6.90
N ARG A 170 26.78 3.00 6.93
CA ARG A 170 27.05 1.57 6.78
C ARG A 170 27.48 1.28 5.33
N SER A 171 28.27 0.22 5.15
CA SER A 171 28.72 -0.24 3.82
C SER A 171 27.54 -0.50 2.89
N SER A 172 27.71 -0.16 1.61
CA SER A 172 26.71 -0.31 0.54
C SER A 172 26.08 -1.68 0.46
N TRP A 173 26.86 -2.76 0.61
CA TRP A 173 26.31 -4.11 0.59
C TRP A 173 25.30 -4.35 1.72
N ILE A 174 25.55 -3.83 2.93
CA ILE A 174 24.61 -3.91 4.08
C ILE A 174 23.37 -3.07 3.80
N VAL A 175 23.54 -1.90 3.19
CA VAL A 175 22.44 -1.00 2.81
C VAL A 175 21.56 -1.63 1.73
N ALA A 176 22.12 -2.45 0.85
CA ALA A 176 21.39 -3.15 -0.20
C ALA A 176 20.55 -4.33 0.33
N LEU A 177 20.97 -5.00 1.41
CA LEU A 177 20.28 -6.22 1.90
C LEU A 177 18.76 -6.09 2.12
N PRO A 178 18.22 -5.02 2.77
CA PRO A 178 16.78 -4.93 2.94
C PRO A 178 16.04 -4.70 1.61
N LEU A 179 16.67 -4.02 0.64
CA LEU A 179 16.12 -3.85 -0.70
C LEU A 179 16.23 -5.13 -1.54
N SER A 180 17.29 -5.93 -1.34
CA SER A 180 17.41 -7.28 -1.92
C SER A 180 16.27 -8.19 -1.43
N ALA A 181 15.96 -8.17 -0.13
CA ALA A 181 14.81 -8.88 0.41
C ALA A 181 13.48 -8.38 -0.17
N ALA A 182 13.36 -7.07 -0.43
CA ALA A 182 12.16 -6.46 -1.01
C ALA A 182 11.82 -7.03 -2.41
N VAL A 183 12.82 -7.48 -3.19
CA VAL A 183 12.59 -8.11 -4.51
C VAL A 183 11.68 -9.34 -4.41
N PHE A 184 11.76 -10.09 -3.32
CA PHE A 184 10.92 -11.26 -3.04
C PHE A 184 9.58 -10.92 -2.35
N VAL A 185 9.37 -9.64 -2.02
CA VAL A 185 8.10 -9.14 -1.46
C VAL A 185 7.18 -8.68 -2.59
N HIS A 186 7.68 -7.83 -3.48
CA HIS A 186 6.89 -7.28 -4.58
C HIS A 186 7.78 -6.59 -5.65
N PRO A 187 7.39 -6.58 -6.94
CA PRO A 187 8.14 -5.91 -8.02
C PRO A 187 8.42 -4.41 -7.79
N ASN A 188 7.55 -3.73 -7.04
CA ASN A 188 7.76 -2.32 -6.63
C ASN A 188 9.01 -2.10 -5.77
N ALA A 189 9.73 -3.15 -5.36
CA ALA A 189 11.08 -3.07 -4.81
C ALA A 189 12.02 -2.22 -5.67
N PHE A 190 11.84 -2.24 -6.99
CA PHE A 190 12.59 -1.38 -7.91
C PHE A 190 12.39 0.10 -7.59
N ILE A 191 11.13 0.55 -7.40
CA ILE A 191 10.78 1.96 -7.12
C ILE A 191 11.49 2.44 -5.85
N ILE A 192 11.43 1.67 -4.77
CA ILE A 192 12.02 2.06 -3.48
C ILE A 192 13.55 1.96 -3.46
N SER A 193 14.17 1.26 -4.41
CA SER A 193 15.62 1.15 -4.51
C SER A 193 16.27 2.37 -5.16
N ILE A 194 15.57 3.03 -6.10
CA ILE A 194 16.09 4.18 -6.86
C ILE A 194 16.53 5.33 -5.96
N PRO A 195 15.76 5.79 -4.95
CA PRO A 195 16.20 6.88 -4.07
C PRO A 195 17.55 6.60 -3.38
N ILE A 196 17.79 5.36 -2.93
CA ILE A 196 19.04 4.99 -2.28
C ILE A 196 20.18 4.93 -3.31
N GLY A 197 19.92 4.39 -4.50
CA GLY A 197 20.86 4.44 -5.62
C GLY A 197 21.24 5.87 -6.01
N VAL A 198 20.28 6.79 -6.07
CA VAL A 198 20.51 8.21 -6.34
C VAL A 198 21.32 8.87 -5.24
N MET A 199 21.11 8.54 -3.96
CA MET A 199 21.99 9.03 -2.88
C MET A 199 23.45 8.60 -3.08
N TYR A 200 23.69 7.35 -3.49
CA TYR A 200 25.04 6.87 -3.82
C TYR A 200 25.60 7.51 -5.09
N LEU A 201 24.76 7.76 -6.09
CA LEU A 201 25.16 8.50 -7.30
C LEU A 201 25.57 9.94 -6.95
N LEU A 202 24.84 10.61 -6.06
CA LEU A 202 25.20 11.95 -5.59
C LEU A 202 26.51 11.93 -4.79
N ASP A 203 26.75 10.92 -3.96
CA ASP A 203 28.04 10.72 -3.29
C ASP A 203 29.19 10.49 -4.29
N PHE A 204 28.92 9.79 -5.39
CA PHE A 204 29.89 9.52 -6.46
C PHE A 204 30.22 10.79 -7.27
N LEU A 205 29.21 11.57 -7.65
CA LEU A 205 29.37 12.79 -8.45
C LEU A 205 29.93 13.96 -7.62
N PHE A 206 29.60 14.02 -6.33
CA PHE A 206 30.02 15.08 -5.41
C PHE A 206 30.71 14.51 -4.17
N PRO A 207 31.89 13.91 -4.32
CA PRO A 207 32.61 13.30 -3.21
C PRO A 207 33.05 14.35 -2.19
N GLU A 208 32.97 14.00 -0.91
CA GLU A 208 33.59 14.82 0.15
C GLU A 208 35.12 14.78 -0.02
N SER A 209 35.76 15.97 -0.04
CA SER A 209 37.21 16.10 -0.16
C SER A 209 37.94 15.17 0.82
N GLY A 210 38.83 14.31 0.29
CA GLY A 210 39.66 13.38 1.06
C GLY A 210 39.09 11.96 1.27
N ARG A 211 37.88 11.64 0.80
CA ARG A 211 37.34 10.27 0.84
C ARG A 211 37.34 9.60 -0.53
N THR A 212 38.46 8.96 -0.87
CA THR A 212 38.62 8.10 -2.04
C THR A 212 37.80 6.79 -2.00
N GLY A 213 37.20 6.45 -0.84
CA GLY A 213 36.37 5.26 -0.67
C GLY A 213 34.95 5.32 -1.25
N GLY A 214 34.46 6.51 -1.66
CA GLY A 214 33.07 6.68 -2.11
C GLY A 214 32.75 6.07 -3.49
N THR A 215 33.75 5.84 -4.34
CA THR A 215 33.53 5.42 -5.74
C THR A 215 33.19 3.94 -5.91
N ARG A 216 33.62 3.08 -4.97
CA ARG A 216 33.33 1.64 -5.00
C ARG A 216 31.94 1.30 -4.44
N GLU A 217 31.36 2.19 -3.64
CA GLU A 217 30.09 1.92 -2.94
C GLU A 217 28.90 1.84 -3.90
N LEU A 218 28.87 2.64 -4.96
CA LEU A 218 27.78 2.62 -5.95
C LEU A 218 27.78 1.30 -6.77
N PRO A 219 28.89 0.86 -7.38
CA PRO A 219 28.94 -0.44 -8.05
C PRO A 219 28.62 -1.63 -7.13
N VAL A 220 29.11 -1.61 -5.87
CA VAL A 220 28.80 -2.67 -4.90
C VAL A 220 27.30 -2.69 -4.57
N PHE A 221 26.70 -1.53 -4.33
CA PHE A 221 25.25 -1.42 -4.10
C PHE A 221 24.45 -2.00 -5.29
N ILE A 222 24.77 -1.57 -6.51
CA ILE A 222 24.10 -2.05 -7.73
C ILE A 222 24.33 -3.55 -7.91
N GLY A 223 25.55 -4.05 -7.71
CA GLY A 223 25.89 -5.46 -7.86
C GLY A 223 25.11 -6.37 -6.93
N VAL A 224 24.93 -5.97 -5.66
CA VAL A 224 24.13 -6.75 -4.69
C VAL A 224 22.65 -6.78 -5.07
N LEU A 225 22.09 -5.65 -5.53
CA LEU A 225 20.69 -5.61 -5.99
C LEU A 225 20.50 -6.42 -7.28
N ALA A 226 21.41 -6.30 -8.24
CA ALA A 226 21.38 -7.05 -9.49
C ALA A 226 21.49 -8.55 -9.23
N GLY A 227 22.41 -8.97 -8.36
CA GLY A 227 22.52 -10.37 -7.93
C GLY A 227 21.23 -10.88 -7.31
N SER A 228 20.60 -10.11 -6.43
CA SER A 228 19.30 -10.47 -5.84
C SER A 228 18.17 -10.58 -6.87
N ALA A 229 18.12 -9.66 -7.84
CA ALA A 229 17.14 -9.70 -8.92
C ALA A 229 17.34 -10.92 -9.82
N LEU A 230 18.59 -11.24 -10.17
CA LEU A 230 18.93 -12.45 -10.92
C LEU A 230 18.53 -13.71 -10.16
N SER A 231 18.77 -13.77 -8.85
CA SER A 231 18.31 -14.89 -8.02
C SER A 231 16.79 -15.02 -8.01
N ALA A 232 16.05 -13.90 -7.93
CA ALA A 232 14.59 -13.94 -7.98
C ALA A 232 14.07 -14.44 -9.34
N VAL A 233 14.71 -14.04 -10.44
CA VAL A 233 14.40 -14.58 -11.77
C VAL A 233 14.75 -16.08 -11.84
N GLY A 234 15.92 -16.48 -11.37
CA GLY A 234 16.36 -17.88 -11.32
C GLY A 234 15.40 -18.78 -10.53
N PHE A 235 14.98 -18.35 -9.33
CA PHE A 235 13.98 -19.07 -8.54
C PHE A 235 12.60 -19.08 -9.21
N SER A 236 12.25 -18.06 -10.00
CA SER A 236 10.98 -18.06 -10.73
C SER A 236 10.99 -19.10 -11.86
N PHE A 237 12.12 -19.31 -12.54
CA PHE A 237 12.26 -20.41 -13.51
C PHE A 237 12.10 -21.81 -12.90
N MET A 238 12.42 -21.97 -11.61
CA MET A 238 12.17 -23.24 -10.91
C MET A 238 10.68 -23.49 -10.64
N MET A 239 9.85 -22.45 -10.65
CA MET A 239 8.40 -22.53 -10.43
C MET A 239 7.61 -22.56 -11.74
N ASP A 240 8.11 -21.85 -12.76
CA ASP A 240 7.52 -21.73 -14.09
C ASP A 240 8.64 -21.69 -15.14
N ALA A 241 8.74 -22.74 -15.96
CA ALA A 241 9.77 -22.83 -17.00
C ALA A 241 9.66 -21.72 -18.07
N ASP A 242 8.45 -21.21 -18.30
CA ASP A 242 8.14 -20.15 -19.25
C ASP A 242 7.97 -18.78 -18.55
N PHE A 243 8.53 -18.62 -17.35
CA PHE A 243 8.36 -17.46 -16.48
C PHE A 243 8.48 -16.11 -17.20
N ILE A 244 9.50 -15.91 -18.03
CA ILE A 244 9.69 -14.63 -18.72
C ILE A 244 8.52 -14.34 -19.66
N ARG A 245 8.05 -15.33 -20.41
CA ARG A 245 6.92 -15.16 -21.34
C ARG A 245 5.65 -14.84 -20.57
N HIS A 246 5.33 -15.62 -19.54
CA HIS A 246 4.12 -15.41 -18.73
C HIS A 246 4.15 -14.08 -17.98
N TYR A 247 5.30 -13.72 -17.39
CA TYR A 247 5.47 -12.47 -16.66
C TYR A 247 5.37 -11.24 -17.57
N LEU A 248 5.97 -11.29 -18.77
CA LEU A 248 5.88 -10.20 -19.74
C LEU A 248 4.47 -10.04 -20.31
N SER A 249 3.78 -11.16 -20.59
CA SER A 249 2.37 -11.14 -21.04
C SER A 249 1.44 -10.50 -20.00
N PHE A 250 1.65 -10.80 -18.71
CA PHE A 250 0.95 -10.10 -17.64
C PHE A 250 1.33 -8.61 -17.57
N GLY A 251 2.58 -8.28 -17.89
CA GLY A 251 3.03 -6.89 -17.98
C GLY A 251 2.33 -6.08 -19.07
N ASP A 252 2.10 -6.70 -20.24
CA ASP A 252 1.37 -6.08 -21.35
C ASP A 252 -0.08 -5.75 -20.94
N SER A 253 -0.78 -6.62 -20.20
CA SER A 253 -2.16 -6.39 -19.80
C SER A 253 -2.34 -5.26 -18.77
N VAL A 254 -1.27 -4.87 -18.06
CA VAL A 254 -1.29 -3.82 -17.03
C VAL A 254 -0.48 -2.58 -17.40
N GLY A 255 -0.05 -2.46 -18.65
CA GLY A 255 0.65 -1.28 -19.19
C GLY A 255 2.09 -1.10 -18.71
N THR A 256 2.73 -2.11 -18.09
CA THR A 256 4.14 -1.99 -17.67
C THR A 256 5.11 -2.01 -18.84
N ARG A 257 4.64 -2.43 -20.03
CA ARG A 257 5.40 -2.43 -21.28
C ARG A 257 5.09 -1.24 -22.20
N ASP A 258 4.22 -0.34 -21.75
CA ASP A 258 3.95 0.92 -22.45
C ASP A 258 5.23 1.75 -22.60
N THR A 259 5.24 2.60 -23.63
CA THR A 259 6.37 3.52 -23.87
C THR A 259 6.54 4.49 -22.69
N LEU A 260 7.77 4.93 -22.46
CA LEU A 260 8.08 5.87 -21.38
C LEU A 260 7.27 7.17 -21.49
N LEU A 261 6.96 7.60 -22.72
CA LEU A 261 6.12 8.79 -22.96
C LEU A 261 4.69 8.58 -22.44
N ILE A 262 4.06 7.43 -22.75
CA ILE A 262 2.71 7.12 -22.26
C ILE A 262 2.70 7.10 -20.73
N LYS A 263 3.68 6.43 -20.12
CA LYS A 263 3.83 6.39 -18.66
C LYS A 263 4.00 7.78 -18.08
N LEU A 264 4.88 8.60 -18.64
CA LEU A 264 5.09 9.98 -18.21
C LEU A 264 3.82 10.84 -18.31
N LEU A 265 3.05 10.70 -19.39
CA LEU A 265 1.77 11.39 -19.58
C LEU A 265 0.67 10.88 -18.64
N GLY A 266 0.79 9.64 -18.16
CA GLY A 266 -0.09 9.07 -17.12
C GLY A 266 0.15 9.64 -15.72
N LEU A 267 1.34 10.17 -15.43
CA LEU A 267 1.69 10.66 -14.09
C LEU A 267 0.78 11.81 -13.59
N PRO A 268 0.49 12.87 -14.36
CA PRO A 268 -0.44 13.92 -13.94
C PRO A 268 -1.85 13.39 -13.65
N ALA A 269 -2.34 12.44 -14.46
CA ALA A 269 -3.64 11.83 -14.26
C ALA A 269 -3.68 11.01 -12.95
N PHE A 270 -2.62 10.24 -12.68
CA PHE A 270 -2.46 9.52 -11.42
C PHE A 270 -2.45 10.46 -10.21
N LEU A 271 -1.60 11.49 -10.21
CA LEU A 271 -1.52 12.45 -9.10
C LEU A 271 -2.85 13.22 -8.92
N GLY A 272 -3.51 13.57 -10.02
CA GLY A 272 -4.83 14.22 -9.99
C GLY A 272 -5.91 13.33 -9.37
N LYS A 273 -5.90 12.03 -9.68
CA LYS A 273 -6.79 11.04 -9.05
C LYS A 273 -6.51 10.90 -7.55
N MET A 274 -5.24 10.78 -7.17
CA MET A 274 -4.81 10.71 -5.77
C MET A 274 -5.21 11.98 -4.98
N TRP A 275 -5.11 13.15 -5.60
CA TRP A 275 -5.56 14.41 -4.99
C TRP A 275 -7.08 14.44 -4.80
N ARG A 276 -7.86 14.02 -5.81
CA ARG A 276 -9.33 14.04 -5.75
C ARG A 276 -9.96 12.94 -4.90
N GLY A 277 -9.20 11.94 -4.46
CA GLY A 277 -9.75 10.79 -3.75
C GLY A 277 -10.36 9.73 -4.68
N ASP A 278 -10.02 9.73 -5.97
CA ASP A 278 -10.56 8.79 -6.96
C ASP A 278 -9.61 7.60 -7.14
N ALA A 279 -9.99 6.43 -6.59
CA ALA A 279 -9.13 5.24 -6.55
C ALA A 279 -9.85 3.95 -6.98
N GLY A 280 -10.96 4.07 -7.71
CA GLY A 280 -11.77 2.93 -8.14
C GLY A 280 -12.30 2.14 -6.95
N THR A 281 -11.82 0.91 -6.75
CA THR A 281 -12.22 0.06 -5.63
C THR A 281 -11.36 0.19 -4.38
N TYR A 282 -10.21 0.86 -4.45
CA TYR A 282 -9.37 1.06 -3.27
C TYR A 282 -9.91 2.22 -2.45
N TYR A 283 -10.16 1.98 -1.16
CA TYR A 283 -10.27 3.08 -0.21
C TYR A 283 -9.04 3.98 -0.32
N LEU A 284 -9.25 5.29 -0.43
CA LEU A 284 -8.17 6.26 -0.47
C LEU A 284 -8.33 7.22 0.70
N ALA A 285 -7.43 7.10 1.66
CA ALA A 285 -7.33 8.04 2.76
C ALA A 285 -7.09 9.47 2.22
N ASN A 286 -7.49 10.48 2.98
CA ASN A 286 -7.33 11.87 2.63
C ASN A 286 -5.84 12.22 2.53
N LEU A 287 -5.35 12.31 1.29
CA LEU A 287 -3.94 12.60 0.98
C LEU A 287 -3.60 14.09 1.02
N HIS A 288 -4.58 14.99 1.09
CA HIS A 288 -4.35 16.43 1.00
C HIS A 288 -3.33 16.93 2.04
N PRO A 289 -3.42 16.55 3.34
CA PRO A 289 -2.44 16.97 4.34
C PRO A 289 -1.02 16.50 4.01
N MET A 290 -0.86 15.28 3.49
CA MET A 290 0.43 14.73 3.09
C MET A 290 1.04 15.54 1.94
N PHE A 291 0.25 15.82 0.89
CA PHE A 291 0.71 16.59 -0.26
C PHE A 291 1.04 18.04 0.10
N VAL A 292 0.21 18.70 0.92
CA VAL A 292 0.44 20.08 1.36
C VAL A 292 1.71 20.18 2.21
N LEU A 293 1.84 19.33 3.24
CA LEU A 293 3.02 19.34 4.11
C LEU A 293 4.30 18.93 3.38
N GLY A 294 4.20 17.93 2.49
CA GLY A 294 5.32 17.49 1.66
C GLY A 294 5.79 18.58 0.70
N SER A 295 4.87 19.24 -0.01
CA SER A 295 5.19 20.31 -0.96
C SER A 295 5.75 21.55 -0.26
N ALA A 296 5.14 21.96 0.85
CA ALA A 296 5.66 23.06 1.68
C ALA A 296 7.06 22.73 2.21
N GLY A 297 7.26 21.51 2.70
CA GLY A 297 8.57 21.01 3.15
C GLY A 297 9.62 20.98 2.03
N PHE A 298 9.24 20.56 0.82
CA PHE A 298 10.08 20.56 -0.37
C PHE A 298 10.54 21.98 -0.71
N LEU A 299 9.59 22.92 -0.85
CA LEU A 299 9.90 24.32 -1.16
C LEU A 299 10.77 24.97 -0.08
N CYS A 300 10.43 24.78 1.19
CA CYS A 300 11.22 25.30 2.30
C CYS A 300 12.65 24.74 2.29
N THR A 301 12.80 23.44 2.01
CA THR A 301 14.11 22.78 1.94
C THR A 301 14.91 23.31 0.76
N ALA A 302 14.33 23.40 -0.43
CA ALA A 302 14.96 23.93 -1.63
C ALA A 302 15.42 25.39 -1.45
N LEU A 303 14.54 26.27 -0.97
CA LEU A 303 14.88 27.66 -0.65
C LEU A 303 16.00 27.73 0.38
N SER A 304 15.98 26.85 1.38
CA SER A 304 17.01 26.82 2.42
C SER A 304 18.42 26.50 1.91
N LEU A 305 18.56 25.90 0.72
CA LEU A 305 19.85 25.59 0.11
C LEU A 305 20.56 26.82 -0.49
N PHE A 306 19.84 27.93 -0.69
CA PHE A 306 20.38 29.20 -1.21
C PHE A 306 20.89 30.13 -0.11
N PHE A 307 20.47 29.91 1.15
CA PHE A 307 20.94 30.74 2.27
C PHE A 307 22.30 30.25 2.79
N PRO A 308 23.28 31.14 3.00
CA PRO A 308 24.58 30.76 3.54
C PRO A 308 24.44 30.10 4.91
N GLU A 309 25.16 28.98 5.13
CA GLU A 309 25.33 28.43 6.47
C GLU A 309 26.19 29.42 7.26
N GLY A 310 25.54 30.34 8.00
CA GLY A 310 26.24 31.36 8.77
C GLY A 310 27.30 30.75 9.70
N SER A 311 28.41 31.47 9.89
CA SER A 311 29.63 31.09 10.62
C SER A 311 29.43 30.59 12.08
N ARG A 312 28.21 30.59 12.62
CA ARG A 312 27.93 30.30 14.03
C ARG A 312 27.62 28.84 14.37
N LYS A 313 27.47 27.92 13.41
CA LYS A 313 27.37 26.46 13.67
C LYS A 313 27.45 25.67 12.36
N ARG A 314 28.54 24.93 12.15
CA ARG A 314 28.66 23.93 11.08
C ARG A 314 27.57 22.87 11.32
N LEU A 315 26.55 22.82 10.47
CA LEU A 315 25.46 21.84 10.59
C LEU A 315 26.00 20.44 10.24
N SER A 316 25.67 19.44 11.04
CA SER A 316 26.08 18.04 10.83
C SER A 316 24.88 17.10 10.65
N GLY A 317 25.15 15.88 10.19
CA GLY A 317 24.15 14.81 10.08
C GLY A 317 22.94 15.21 9.24
N PHE A 318 21.73 14.85 9.71
CA PHE A 318 20.45 15.11 9.03
C PHE A 318 20.22 16.59 8.66
N LEU A 319 20.90 17.52 9.32
CA LEU A 319 20.71 18.97 9.15
C LEU A 319 21.68 19.61 8.16
N SER A 320 22.66 18.85 7.67
CA SER A 320 23.63 19.30 6.68
C SER A 320 22.95 19.70 5.36
N ARG A 321 23.61 20.57 4.58
CA ARG A 321 23.19 20.88 3.20
C ARG A 321 23.08 19.62 2.33
N LYS A 322 24.02 18.68 2.50
CA LYS A 322 24.04 17.38 1.81
C LYS A 322 22.78 16.56 2.11
N SER A 323 22.35 16.49 3.38
CA SER A 323 21.09 15.86 3.74
C SER A 323 19.87 16.54 3.14
N GLY A 324 19.88 17.88 3.02
CA GLY A 324 18.85 18.62 2.30
C GLY A 324 18.75 18.20 0.83
N VAL A 325 19.88 18.05 0.13
CA VAL A 325 19.91 17.54 -1.25
C VAL A 325 19.38 16.10 -1.33
N TYR A 326 19.77 15.22 -0.40
CA TYR A 326 19.25 13.84 -0.36
C TYR A 326 17.74 13.82 -0.16
N LEU A 327 17.22 14.62 0.77
CA LEU A 327 15.79 14.71 1.05
C LEU A 327 14.98 15.19 -0.16
N LEU A 328 15.50 16.16 -0.92
CA LEU A 328 14.85 16.62 -2.16
C LEU A 328 14.93 15.57 -3.28
N SER A 329 16.03 14.82 -3.35
CA SER A 329 16.21 13.78 -4.38
C SER A 329 15.26 12.60 -4.21
N VAL A 330 14.83 12.28 -2.98
CA VAL A 330 14.01 11.10 -2.68
C VAL A 330 12.64 11.11 -3.38
N PRO A 331 11.76 12.11 -3.18
CA PRO A 331 10.45 12.12 -3.84
C PRO A 331 10.59 12.16 -5.37
N LEU A 332 11.57 12.91 -5.90
CA LEU A 332 11.84 12.96 -7.34
C LEU A 332 12.24 11.56 -7.87
N SER A 333 13.12 10.86 -7.16
CA SER A 333 13.58 9.52 -7.52
C SER A 333 12.47 8.48 -7.43
N LEU A 334 11.60 8.57 -6.43
CA LEU A 334 10.41 7.72 -6.31
C LEU A 334 9.45 7.95 -7.48
N THR A 335 9.20 9.21 -7.84
CA THR A 335 8.36 9.56 -9.00
C THR A 335 8.96 9.04 -10.31
N VAL A 336 10.28 9.18 -10.50
CA VAL A 336 10.98 8.56 -11.65
C VAL A 336 10.80 7.05 -11.66
N GLY A 337 10.93 6.39 -10.51
CA GLY A 337 10.67 4.96 -10.37
C GLY A 337 9.25 4.56 -10.76
N MET A 338 8.25 5.31 -10.29
CA MET A 338 6.84 5.10 -10.67
C MET A 338 6.64 5.26 -12.18
N VAL A 339 7.27 6.26 -12.80
CA VAL A 339 7.20 6.47 -14.26
C VAL A 339 7.87 5.35 -15.03
N ILE A 340 9.02 4.82 -14.58
CA ILE A 340 9.69 3.70 -15.27
C ILE A 340 8.82 2.45 -15.24
N VAL A 341 8.25 2.13 -14.07
CA VAL A 341 7.37 0.96 -13.90
C VAL A 341 6.05 1.14 -14.66
N GLY A 342 5.47 2.34 -14.65
CA GLY A 342 4.23 2.69 -15.38
C GLY A 342 2.94 2.20 -14.73
N LYS A 343 3.02 1.37 -13.68
CA LYS A 343 1.85 0.84 -12.98
C LYS A 343 1.40 1.79 -11.85
N TYR A 344 0.48 2.69 -12.18
CA TYR A 344 -0.06 3.72 -11.28
C TYR A 344 -1.18 3.23 -10.36
N GLY A 345 -0.86 2.31 -9.45
CA GLY A 345 -1.83 1.83 -8.44
C GLY A 345 -1.96 2.79 -7.25
N PRO A 346 -3.16 3.02 -6.67
CA PRO A 346 -3.34 3.86 -5.49
C PRO A 346 -2.40 3.52 -4.32
N PRO A 347 -2.14 2.24 -3.96
CA PRO A 347 -1.23 1.90 -2.86
C PRO A 347 0.19 2.43 -3.01
N THR A 348 0.66 2.68 -4.25
CA THR A 348 2.03 3.15 -4.52
C THR A 348 2.32 4.53 -3.94
N VAL A 349 1.29 5.35 -3.69
CA VAL A 349 1.43 6.67 -3.06
C VAL A 349 2.04 6.59 -1.66
N THR A 350 1.90 5.44 -0.99
CA THR A 350 2.50 5.14 0.31
C THR A 350 4.01 5.35 0.32
N PHE A 351 4.71 5.14 -0.81
CA PHE A 351 6.16 5.34 -0.87
C PHE A 351 6.58 6.81 -0.76
N LEU A 352 5.73 7.75 -1.18
CA LEU A 352 6.02 9.20 -1.08
C LEU A 352 5.88 9.71 0.35
N MET A 353 5.01 9.09 1.15
CA MET A 353 4.63 9.53 2.49
C MET A 353 5.82 9.75 3.45
N PRO A 354 6.80 8.83 3.61
CA PRO A 354 7.92 9.08 4.52
C PRO A 354 8.76 10.29 4.12
N SER A 355 8.97 10.47 2.81
CA SER A 355 9.75 11.61 2.29
C SER A 355 9.02 12.94 2.51
N ALA A 356 7.69 12.96 2.35
CA ALA A 356 6.87 14.14 2.61
C ALA A 356 7.01 14.62 4.07
N TYR A 357 6.93 13.71 5.04
CA TYR A 357 7.04 14.06 6.46
C TYR A 357 8.47 14.36 6.91
N LEU A 358 9.49 13.72 6.32
CA LEU A 358 10.89 14.10 6.55
C LEU A 358 11.19 15.50 6.01
N LEU A 359 10.71 15.84 4.82
CA LEU A 359 10.82 17.18 4.24
C LEU A 359 10.09 18.22 5.07
N ALA A 360 8.87 17.93 5.52
CA ALA A 360 8.12 18.82 6.41
C ALA A 360 8.90 19.11 7.71
N GLY A 361 9.41 18.07 8.38
CA GLY A 361 10.21 18.22 9.59
C GLY A 361 11.52 18.97 9.37
N TYR A 362 12.23 18.68 8.27
CA TYR A 362 13.46 19.40 7.89
C TYR A 362 13.17 20.88 7.62
N GLY A 363 12.13 21.17 6.84
CA GLY A 363 11.68 22.53 6.53
C GLY A 363 11.37 23.34 7.79
N VAL A 364 10.55 22.80 8.70
CA VAL A 364 10.25 23.43 10.01
C VAL A 364 11.53 23.74 10.77
N PHE A 365 12.49 22.81 10.80
CA PHE A 365 13.75 23.03 11.49
C PHE A 365 14.59 24.15 10.83
N ARG A 366 14.69 24.18 9.50
CA ARG A 366 15.42 25.24 8.79
C ARG A 366 14.78 26.60 9.00
N LEU A 367 13.45 26.68 8.96
CA LEU A 367 12.72 27.92 9.27
C LEU A 367 13.04 28.41 10.68
N LYS A 368 13.09 27.50 11.67
CA LYS A 368 13.48 27.86 13.04
C LYS A 368 14.89 28.44 13.11
N LEU A 369 15.85 27.88 12.38
CA LEU A 369 17.21 28.40 12.34
C LEU A 369 17.27 29.80 11.75
N VAL A 370 16.56 30.04 10.65
CA VAL A 370 16.46 31.37 10.03
C VAL A 370 15.85 32.37 11.00
N LEU A 371 14.72 32.02 11.63
CA LEU A 371 14.04 32.88 12.61
C LEU A 371 14.89 33.19 13.85
N ALA A 372 15.74 32.25 14.27
CA ALA A 372 16.63 32.45 15.41
C ALA A 372 17.67 33.57 15.18
N GLY A 373 18.00 33.88 13.91
CA GLY A 373 18.88 34.99 13.53
C GLY A 373 18.20 36.36 13.49
N THR A 374 16.89 36.44 13.70
CA THR A 374 16.11 37.69 13.56
C THR A 374 15.69 38.28 14.92
N LYS A 375 15.31 39.57 14.93
CA LYS A 375 14.69 40.23 16.11
C LYS A 375 13.39 39.54 16.56
N PHE A 376 12.74 38.79 15.67
CA PHE A 376 11.49 38.07 15.91
C PHE A 376 11.65 36.65 16.47
N ARG A 377 12.84 36.25 16.93
CA ARG A 377 13.14 34.86 17.38
C ARG A 377 12.10 34.23 18.33
N LYS A 378 11.54 35.01 19.26
CA LYS A 378 10.57 34.52 20.26
C LYS A 378 9.20 34.33 19.60
N THR A 379 8.67 35.38 18.97
CA THR A 379 7.38 35.37 18.26
C THR A 379 7.38 34.32 17.15
N GLY A 380 8.43 34.27 16.33
CA GLY A 380 8.59 33.27 15.26
C GLY A 380 8.65 31.83 15.78
N SER A 381 9.32 31.57 16.91
CA SER A 381 9.31 30.22 17.50
C SER A 381 7.94 29.81 18.04
N VAL A 382 7.16 30.75 18.59
CA VAL A 382 5.79 30.50 19.06
C VAL A 382 4.87 30.21 17.87
N LEU A 383 4.90 31.05 16.83
CA LEU A 383 4.12 30.85 15.61
C LEU A 383 4.45 29.53 14.92
N LEU A 384 5.73 29.17 14.83
CA LEU A 384 6.16 27.89 14.25
C LEU A 384 5.67 26.69 15.07
N SER A 385 5.72 26.79 16.42
CA SER A 385 5.21 25.72 17.28
C SER A 385 3.69 25.59 17.17
N LEU A 386 2.96 26.71 17.05
CA LEU A 386 1.53 26.73 16.78
C LEU A 386 1.21 26.11 15.41
N ALA A 387 1.97 26.44 14.36
CA ALA A 387 1.78 25.86 13.03
C ALA A 387 2.00 24.34 13.03
N VAL A 388 3.04 23.84 13.73
CA VAL A 388 3.27 22.40 13.89
C VAL A 388 2.13 21.74 14.67
N PHE A 389 1.64 22.38 15.73
CA PHE A 389 0.49 21.89 16.49
C PHE A 389 -0.77 21.83 15.63
N LEU A 390 -1.09 22.88 14.89
CA LEU A 390 -2.25 22.91 13.99
C LEU A 390 -2.13 21.85 12.88
N ALA A 391 -0.95 21.65 12.30
CA ALA A 391 -0.71 20.59 11.32
C ALA A 391 -0.93 19.19 11.92
N ALA A 392 -0.41 18.93 13.13
CA ALA A 392 -0.61 17.67 13.83
C ALA A 392 -2.09 17.45 14.19
N SER A 393 -2.79 18.48 14.69
CA SER A 393 -4.22 18.42 14.99
C SER A 393 -5.06 18.18 13.73
N CYS A 394 -4.69 18.79 12.61
CA CYS A 394 -5.34 18.59 11.31
C CYS A 394 -5.18 17.15 10.82
N LEU A 395 -3.96 16.60 10.87
CA LEU A 395 -3.68 15.19 10.55
C LEU A 395 -4.51 14.25 11.45
N SER A 396 -4.49 14.49 12.77
CA SER A 396 -5.26 13.70 13.73
C SER A 396 -6.77 13.79 13.49
N TRP A 397 -7.27 14.95 13.11
CA TRP A 397 -8.70 15.15 12.82
C TRP A 397 -9.14 14.35 11.60
N TYR A 398 -8.39 14.42 10.49
CA TYR A 398 -8.70 13.63 9.30
C TYR A 398 -8.64 12.12 9.58
N THR A 399 -7.62 11.66 10.30
CA THR A 399 -7.52 10.24 10.69
C THR A 399 -8.71 9.81 11.54
N LEU A 400 -9.12 10.65 12.50
CA LEU A 400 -10.28 10.35 13.34
C LEU A 400 -11.57 10.28 12.52
N GLN A 401 -11.76 11.18 11.55
CA GLN A 401 -12.94 11.16 10.66
C GLN A 401 -13.02 9.85 9.87
N GLU A 402 -11.89 9.38 9.30
CA GLU A 402 -11.85 8.14 8.54
C GLU A 402 -12.15 6.90 9.41
N VAL A 403 -11.53 6.81 10.58
CA VAL A 403 -11.78 5.71 11.52
C VAL A 403 -13.21 5.74 12.03
N MET A 404 -13.75 6.92 12.37
CA MET A 404 -15.13 7.07 12.82
C MET A 404 -16.15 6.73 11.73
N HIS A 405 -15.83 7.04 10.47
CA HIS A 405 -16.67 6.65 9.35
C HIS A 405 -16.77 5.13 9.23
N SER A 406 -15.64 4.41 9.25
CA SER A 406 -15.63 2.94 9.21
C SER A 406 -16.26 2.26 10.44
N ILE A 407 -16.35 2.94 11.59
CA ILE A 407 -17.06 2.44 12.78
C ILE A 407 -18.59 2.51 12.59
N LYS A 408 -19.08 3.46 11.79
CA LYS A 408 -20.52 3.69 11.57
C LYS A 408 -21.10 2.81 10.45
N THR A 409 -20.26 2.34 9.53
CA THR A 409 -20.70 1.42 8.46
C THR A 409 -20.73 -0.03 8.97
N PRO A 410 -21.57 -0.90 8.38
CA PRO A 410 -21.60 -2.32 8.73
C PRO A 410 -20.21 -2.95 8.68
N SER A 411 -19.76 -3.50 9.80
CA SER A 411 -18.41 -4.06 9.91
C SER A 411 -18.23 -5.30 9.02
N TYR A 412 -16.98 -5.61 8.66
CA TYR A 412 -16.71 -6.87 7.96
C TYR A 412 -17.17 -8.09 8.74
N SER A 413 -17.04 -8.07 10.08
CA SER A 413 -17.50 -9.16 10.92
C SER A 413 -19.00 -9.41 10.76
N SER A 414 -19.79 -8.35 10.63
CA SER A 414 -21.24 -8.42 10.37
C SER A 414 -21.53 -9.01 8.99
N TYR A 415 -20.79 -8.58 7.96
CA TYR A 415 -20.94 -9.12 6.61
C TYR A 415 -20.54 -10.61 6.54
N ARG A 416 -19.42 -10.99 7.15
CA ARG A 416 -18.98 -12.38 7.26
C ARG A 416 -20.01 -13.24 7.98
N TYR A 417 -20.53 -12.77 9.11
CA TYR A 417 -21.58 -13.47 9.86
C TYR A 417 -22.85 -13.69 9.03
N PHE A 418 -23.26 -12.67 8.26
CA PHE A 418 -24.38 -12.78 7.33
C PHE A 418 -24.14 -13.87 6.26
N LEU A 419 -22.93 -13.96 5.71
CA LEU A 419 -22.61 -15.01 4.73
C LEU A 419 -22.58 -16.42 5.36
N GLU A 420 -21.91 -16.56 6.51
CA GLU A 420 -21.74 -17.86 7.20
C GLU A 420 -23.07 -18.45 7.70
N ASN A 421 -24.04 -17.61 8.07
CA ASN A 421 -25.34 -18.07 8.55
C ASN A 421 -26.33 -18.45 7.45
N ASN A 422 -26.15 -17.89 6.24
CA ASN A 422 -27.14 -18.01 5.16
C ASN A 422 -26.68 -18.92 4.01
N ILE A 423 -25.41 -19.35 4.01
CA ILE A 423 -24.84 -20.24 3.01
C ILE A 423 -24.43 -21.55 3.66
N ASP A 424 -25.00 -22.66 3.18
CA ASP A 424 -24.66 -23.98 3.69
C ASP A 424 -23.23 -24.43 3.27
N GLY A 425 -22.77 -25.51 3.89
CA GLY A 425 -21.47 -26.12 3.60
C GLY A 425 -21.35 -26.77 2.21
N GLU A 426 -22.43 -26.85 1.41
CA GLU A 426 -22.47 -27.64 0.19
C GLU A 426 -22.13 -26.82 -1.07
N GLY A 427 -21.38 -27.41 -2.01
CA GLY A 427 -21.06 -26.78 -3.30
C GLY A 427 -20.14 -25.55 -3.20
N ARG A 428 -19.86 -24.94 -4.35
CA ARG A 428 -19.06 -23.71 -4.46
C ARG A 428 -19.94 -22.45 -4.46
N VAL A 429 -19.32 -21.33 -4.13
CA VAL A 429 -19.96 -20.01 -4.05
C VAL A 429 -19.34 -19.09 -5.09
N LEU A 430 -20.15 -18.48 -5.95
CA LEU A 430 -19.72 -17.44 -6.87
C LEU A 430 -19.96 -16.06 -6.24
N ALA A 431 -18.88 -15.31 -5.99
CA ALA A 431 -18.95 -14.05 -5.26
C ALA A 431 -17.76 -13.10 -5.51
N ASN A 432 -17.80 -11.91 -4.92
CA ASN A 432 -16.66 -11.01 -4.87
C ASN A 432 -15.52 -11.59 -4.01
N LEU A 433 -14.27 -11.25 -4.33
CA LEU A 433 -13.09 -11.81 -3.67
C LEU A 433 -12.96 -11.39 -2.20
N ASN A 434 -13.56 -10.26 -1.81
CA ASN A 434 -13.62 -9.82 -0.40
C ASN A 434 -14.48 -10.74 0.50
N THR A 435 -15.22 -11.71 -0.06
CA THR A 435 -15.94 -12.73 0.72
C THR A 435 -15.06 -13.92 1.14
N ALA A 436 -13.80 -14.00 0.67
CA ALA A 436 -12.96 -15.19 0.85
C ALA A 436 -12.74 -15.62 2.31
N PHE A 437 -12.77 -14.70 3.28
CA PHE A 437 -12.62 -15.07 4.70
C PHE A 437 -13.84 -15.78 5.29
N ALA A 438 -14.98 -15.81 4.60
CA ALA A 438 -16.19 -16.55 5.01
C ALA A 438 -16.19 -18.02 4.53
N PHE A 439 -15.26 -18.40 3.65
CA PHE A 439 -15.28 -19.71 3.00
C PHE A 439 -13.97 -20.49 3.15
N ASP A 440 -14.12 -21.81 3.23
CA ASP A 440 -13.00 -22.75 3.23
C ASP A 440 -12.23 -22.76 1.90
N TYR A 441 -11.08 -23.44 1.91
CA TYR A 441 -10.24 -23.63 0.73
C TYR A 441 -11.02 -24.28 -0.42
N ASP A 442 -10.79 -23.82 -1.66
CA ASP A 442 -11.42 -24.27 -2.91
C ASP A 442 -12.95 -24.06 -3.04
N ARG A 443 -13.62 -23.40 -2.07
CA ARG A 443 -15.07 -23.12 -2.15
C ARG A 443 -15.44 -21.87 -2.94
N LEU A 444 -14.59 -20.85 -2.98
CA LEU A 444 -14.89 -19.58 -3.64
C LEU A 444 -14.53 -19.62 -5.13
N VAL A 445 -15.46 -19.13 -5.96
CA VAL A 445 -15.29 -18.80 -7.37
C VAL A 445 -15.59 -17.30 -7.51
N ILE A 446 -14.86 -16.58 -8.37
CA ILE A 446 -14.95 -15.11 -8.40
C ILE A 446 -15.49 -14.54 -9.71
N TRP A 447 -16.22 -13.43 -9.60
CA TRP A 447 -16.76 -12.68 -10.73
C TRP A 447 -15.70 -12.24 -11.74
N ARG A 448 -14.53 -11.81 -11.27
CA ARG A 448 -13.42 -11.34 -12.13
C ARG A 448 -12.94 -12.41 -13.12
N ASP A 449 -13.12 -13.67 -12.78
CA ASP A 449 -12.67 -14.76 -13.64
C ASP A 449 -13.58 -14.96 -14.87
N LEU A 450 -14.84 -14.49 -14.79
CA LEU A 450 -15.84 -14.63 -15.84
C LEU A 450 -15.59 -13.75 -17.07
N GLU A 451 -14.65 -12.80 -16.99
CA GLU A 451 -14.20 -12.01 -18.15
C GLU A 451 -13.73 -12.91 -19.31
N ASN A 452 -13.18 -14.08 -18.98
CA ASN A 452 -12.68 -15.05 -19.94
C ASN A 452 -13.73 -16.09 -20.40
N LEU A 453 -15.02 -15.90 -20.06
CA LEU A 453 -16.09 -16.67 -20.69
C LEU A 453 -16.19 -16.30 -22.18
N GLY A 454 -16.50 -17.28 -23.03
CA GLY A 454 -16.68 -17.05 -24.47
C GLY A 454 -17.72 -15.96 -24.71
N ASN A 455 -17.37 -14.96 -25.52
CA ASN A 455 -18.28 -13.86 -25.86
C ASN A 455 -19.08 -14.24 -27.12
N PRO A 456 -20.41 -14.47 -27.02
CA PRO A 456 -21.23 -14.79 -28.19
C PRO A 456 -21.18 -13.72 -29.30
N GLU A 457 -20.86 -12.47 -28.96
CA GLU A 457 -20.84 -11.35 -29.91
C GLU A 457 -19.48 -11.11 -30.56
N ASN A 458 -18.42 -11.78 -30.12
CA ASN A 458 -17.04 -11.50 -30.57
C ASN A 458 -16.33 -12.68 -31.25
N THR A 459 -17.05 -13.75 -31.59
CA THR A 459 -16.48 -14.88 -32.35
C THR A 459 -17.45 -15.35 -33.43
N GLY A 460 -17.16 -14.95 -34.68
CA GLY A 460 -17.63 -15.65 -35.88
C GLY A 460 -17.02 -17.05 -36.06
N ASN A 461 -16.46 -17.63 -34.99
CA ASN A 461 -15.93 -18.98 -34.87
C ASN A 461 -15.79 -19.27 -33.37
N ILE A 462 -16.87 -19.73 -32.74
CA ILE A 462 -16.77 -20.43 -31.46
C ILE A 462 -16.11 -21.77 -31.78
N ASP A 463 -14.80 -21.90 -31.53
CA ASP A 463 -14.17 -23.22 -31.53
C ASP A 463 -14.84 -24.08 -30.44
N ARG A 464 -15.01 -25.37 -30.71
CA ARG A 464 -15.66 -26.34 -29.81
C ARG A 464 -14.88 -26.41 -28.48
N GLY A 465 -15.27 -25.59 -27.51
CA GLY A 465 -14.60 -25.43 -26.21
C GLY A 465 -15.01 -24.19 -25.41
N GLU A 466 -15.66 -23.18 -26.02
CA GLU A 466 -16.15 -22.00 -25.29
C GLU A 466 -17.39 -22.35 -24.43
N LYS A 467 -17.29 -22.12 -23.12
CA LYS A 467 -18.31 -22.52 -22.15
C LYS A 467 -19.31 -21.38 -21.94
N SER A 468 -20.59 -21.65 -22.14
CA SER A 468 -21.69 -20.79 -21.66
C SER A 468 -21.60 -20.59 -20.15
N LEU A 469 -22.16 -19.51 -19.60
CA LEU A 469 -22.21 -19.28 -18.15
C LEU A 469 -22.81 -20.47 -17.39
N GLU A 470 -23.91 -21.04 -17.88
CA GLU A 470 -24.56 -22.20 -17.27
C GLU A 470 -23.62 -23.42 -17.20
N ALA A 471 -22.98 -23.78 -18.32
CA ALA A 471 -21.99 -24.86 -18.35
C ALA A 471 -20.84 -24.62 -17.36
N PHE A 472 -20.37 -23.38 -17.24
CA PHE A 472 -19.35 -23.00 -16.27
C PHE A 472 -19.82 -23.21 -14.81
N LEU A 473 -21.05 -22.77 -14.48
CA LEU A 473 -21.62 -22.93 -13.14
C LEU A 473 -21.77 -24.41 -12.76
N ILE A 474 -22.24 -25.24 -13.71
CA ILE A 474 -22.43 -26.69 -13.53
C ILE A 474 -21.09 -27.39 -13.29
N GLU A 475 -20.12 -27.18 -14.18
CA GLU A 475 -18.81 -27.83 -14.10
C GLU A 475 -18.07 -27.48 -12.81
N ASN A 476 -18.18 -26.22 -12.39
CA ASN A 476 -17.57 -25.74 -11.15
C ASN A 476 -18.41 -26.06 -9.91
N LYS A 477 -19.54 -26.76 -10.05
CA LYS A 477 -20.43 -27.15 -8.95
C LYS A 477 -20.84 -25.95 -8.09
N VAL A 478 -21.10 -24.82 -8.74
CA VAL A 478 -21.60 -23.62 -8.07
C VAL A 478 -23.01 -23.91 -7.61
N ARG A 479 -23.27 -23.71 -6.32
CA ARG A 479 -24.59 -23.87 -5.69
C ARG A 479 -25.13 -22.55 -5.19
N TRP A 480 -24.24 -21.63 -4.82
CA TRP A 480 -24.57 -20.37 -4.20
C TRP A 480 -24.00 -19.22 -5.02
N ILE A 481 -24.78 -18.17 -5.18
CA ILE A 481 -24.36 -16.93 -5.85
C ILE A 481 -24.62 -15.78 -4.90
N ILE A 482 -23.59 -14.97 -4.63
CA ILE A 482 -23.73 -13.71 -3.89
C ILE A 482 -23.67 -12.59 -4.93
N LEU A 483 -24.84 -11.99 -5.18
CA LEU A 483 -25.03 -10.93 -6.17
C LEU A 483 -25.04 -9.56 -5.46
N PRO A 484 -24.00 -8.74 -5.61
CA PRO A 484 -23.98 -7.37 -5.11
C PRO A 484 -24.52 -6.39 -6.16
N ASP A 485 -25.14 -5.29 -5.71
CA ASP A 485 -25.64 -4.21 -6.59
C ASP A 485 -24.55 -3.61 -7.50
N GLU A 486 -23.28 -3.66 -7.08
CA GLU A 486 -22.13 -3.23 -7.88
C GLU A 486 -22.12 -3.79 -9.31
N LEU A 487 -22.53 -5.05 -9.50
CA LEU A 487 -22.44 -5.69 -10.82
C LEU A 487 -23.44 -5.11 -11.82
N GLU A 488 -24.63 -4.75 -11.36
CA GLU A 488 -25.65 -4.07 -12.17
C GLU A 488 -25.14 -2.68 -12.59
N LEU A 489 -24.63 -1.90 -11.63
CA LEU A 489 -24.09 -0.57 -11.91
C LEU A 489 -22.95 -0.63 -12.92
N ILE A 490 -22.05 -1.61 -12.81
CA ILE A 490 -20.95 -1.80 -13.75
C ILE A 490 -21.46 -2.22 -15.14
N TYR A 491 -22.50 -3.05 -15.19
CA TYR A 491 -23.17 -3.43 -16.42
C TYR A 491 -23.77 -2.19 -17.11
N ASP A 492 -24.54 -1.38 -16.39
CA ASP A 492 -25.24 -0.24 -16.97
C ASP A 492 -24.32 0.92 -17.38
N SER A 493 -23.22 1.10 -16.66
CA SER A 493 -22.28 2.19 -16.90
C SER A 493 -21.11 1.82 -17.81
N ARG A 494 -21.19 0.70 -18.53
CA ARG A 494 -20.16 0.31 -19.50
C ARG A 494 -19.83 1.43 -20.50
N PRO A 495 -18.55 1.60 -20.89
CA PRO A 495 -17.38 0.80 -20.49
C PRO A 495 -16.63 1.37 -19.27
N VAL A 496 -17.23 2.27 -18.48
CA VAL A 496 -16.53 3.10 -17.48
C VAL A 496 -15.72 2.28 -16.49
N TRP A 497 -16.25 1.13 -16.04
CA TRP A 497 -15.64 0.26 -15.03
C TRP A 497 -15.08 -1.05 -15.60
N ASN A 498 -14.94 -1.16 -16.93
CA ASN A 498 -14.45 -2.40 -17.56
C ASN A 498 -13.02 -2.76 -17.11
N ALA A 499 -12.25 -1.80 -16.61
CA ALA A 499 -10.92 -2.07 -16.04
C ALA A 499 -10.95 -2.95 -14.77
N LEU A 500 -12.12 -3.19 -14.15
CA LEU A 500 -12.25 -3.99 -12.94
C LEU A 500 -12.61 -5.46 -13.20
N TYR A 501 -13.53 -5.71 -14.13
CA TYR A 501 -14.12 -7.04 -14.41
C TYR A 501 -14.16 -7.39 -15.90
N GLY A 502 -13.46 -6.62 -16.74
CA GLY A 502 -13.68 -6.66 -18.18
C GLY A 502 -15.05 -6.14 -18.56
N ASN A 503 -15.50 -6.49 -19.76
CA ASN A 503 -16.86 -6.22 -20.18
C ASN A 503 -17.79 -7.35 -19.69
N PRO A 504 -18.75 -7.09 -18.77
CA PRO A 504 -19.59 -8.13 -18.17
C PRO A 504 -20.73 -8.58 -19.10
N TYR A 505 -20.41 -9.09 -20.29
CA TYR A 505 -21.39 -9.67 -21.24
C TYR A 505 -22.13 -10.89 -20.67
N TRP A 506 -21.58 -11.52 -19.63
CA TRP A 506 -22.20 -12.65 -18.93
C TRP A 506 -23.33 -12.23 -17.98
N TYR A 507 -23.48 -10.96 -17.64
CA TYR A 507 -24.46 -10.51 -16.64
C TYR A 507 -25.92 -10.73 -17.06
N PRO A 508 -26.36 -10.48 -18.33
CA PRO A 508 -27.72 -10.82 -18.74
C PRO A 508 -28.00 -12.32 -18.68
N GLN A 509 -27.02 -13.14 -19.09
CA GLN A 509 -27.12 -14.61 -18.99
C GLN A 509 -27.27 -15.06 -17.53
N LEU A 510 -26.61 -14.36 -16.60
CA LEU A 510 -26.74 -14.62 -15.16
C LEU A 510 -28.14 -14.30 -14.67
N MET A 511 -28.70 -13.15 -15.04
CA MET A 511 -30.06 -12.77 -14.63
C MET A 511 -31.10 -13.74 -15.18
N ASP A 512 -31.00 -14.10 -16.46
CA ASP A 512 -31.87 -15.13 -17.08
C ASP A 512 -31.74 -16.49 -16.39
N PHE A 513 -30.52 -16.88 -15.98
CA PHE A 513 -30.27 -18.12 -15.27
C PHE A 513 -30.86 -18.09 -13.85
N LEU A 514 -30.68 -16.99 -13.13
CA LEU A 514 -31.22 -16.80 -11.78
C LEU A 514 -32.75 -16.78 -11.77
N GLU A 515 -33.39 -16.20 -12.79
CA GLU A 515 -34.85 -16.22 -12.92
C GLU A 515 -35.39 -17.66 -13.12
N LYS A 516 -34.66 -18.50 -13.87
CA LYS A 516 -35.07 -19.87 -14.18
C LYS A 516 -34.72 -20.89 -13.11
N GLN A 517 -33.55 -20.76 -12.49
CA GLN A 517 -32.93 -21.79 -11.63
C GLN A 517 -32.53 -21.27 -10.25
N GLY A 518 -32.53 -19.95 -10.03
CA GLY A 518 -32.18 -19.33 -8.77
C GLY A 518 -33.37 -19.22 -7.82
N ALA A 519 -33.12 -19.46 -6.54
CA ALA A 519 -34.02 -19.11 -5.45
C ALA A 519 -33.32 -18.07 -4.56
N GLU A 520 -33.85 -16.86 -4.49
CA GLU A 520 -33.40 -15.86 -3.52
C GLU A 520 -33.66 -16.40 -2.10
N THR A 521 -32.62 -16.50 -1.30
CA THR A 521 -32.72 -17.03 0.07
C THR A 521 -32.64 -15.94 1.12
N GLU A 522 -31.83 -14.90 0.89
CA GLU A 522 -31.59 -13.85 1.87
C GLU A 522 -31.05 -12.57 1.21
N ARG A 523 -31.27 -11.42 1.85
CA ARG A 523 -30.81 -10.09 1.40
C ARG A 523 -30.31 -9.26 2.58
N GLY A 524 -29.24 -8.50 2.38
CA GLY A 524 -28.71 -7.63 3.43
C GLY A 524 -28.04 -6.35 2.91
N ILE A 525 -28.14 -5.29 3.69
CA ILE A 525 -27.54 -3.98 3.38
C ILE A 525 -26.10 -3.94 3.89
N PHE A 526 -25.16 -3.88 2.96
CA PHE A 526 -23.72 -3.85 3.24
C PHE A 526 -23.02 -2.87 2.29
N PRO A 527 -23.16 -1.55 2.47
CA PRO A 527 -22.72 -0.55 1.49
C PRO A 527 -21.28 -0.75 1.02
N ASP A 528 -20.37 -1.02 1.97
CA ASP A 528 -18.94 -1.18 1.69
C ASP A 528 -18.56 -2.47 0.93
N TYR A 529 -19.47 -3.45 0.89
CA TYR A 529 -19.22 -4.79 0.32
C TYR A 529 -20.12 -5.09 -0.88
N ALA A 530 -21.30 -4.47 -0.93
CA ALA A 530 -22.25 -4.46 -2.02
C ALA A 530 -21.88 -3.46 -3.13
N MET A 531 -21.24 -2.34 -2.78
CA MET A 531 -20.74 -1.35 -3.72
C MET A 531 -19.29 -1.04 -3.37
N ARG A 532 -18.31 -1.58 -4.10
CA ARG A 532 -16.89 -1.37 -3.74
C ARG A 532 -16.28 -0.20 -4.49
N LEU A 533 -17.01 0.37 -5.45
CA LEU A 533 -16.66 1.60 -6.14
C LEU A 533 -16.74 2.78 -5.16
N VAL A 534 -15.60 3.24 -4.67
CA VAL A 534 -15.49 4.29 -3.65
C VAL A 534 -16.34 5.54 -3.94
N PRO A 535 -16.44 6.04 -5.18
CA PRO A 535 -17.30 7.20 -5.46
C PRO A 535 -18.79 6.99 -5.19
N TYR A 536 -19.26 5.74 -5.08
CA TYR A 536 -20.67 5.35 -4.92
C TYR A 536 -21.00 4.74 -3.55
N MET A 537 -20.00 4.25 -2.79
CA MET A 537 -20.16 3.50 -1.52
C MET A 537 -21.23 4.08 -0.57
N ASP A 538 -21.21 5.40 -0.35
CA ASP A 538 -22.09 6.07 0.63
C ASP A 538 -23.36 6.70 0.04
N ARG A 539 -23.65 6.47 -1.24
CA ARG A 539 -24.77 7.17 -1.92
C ARG A 539 -26.13 6.54 -1.68
N GLU A 540 -26.17 5.22 -1.57
CA GLU A 540 -27.40 4.42 -1.47
C GLU A 540 -27.18 3.31 -0.44
N PRO A 541 -28.25 2.73 0.14
CA PRO A 541 -28.17 1.59 1.03
C PRO A 541 -27.89 0.29 0.24
N TRP A 542 -26.73 0.19 -0.42
CA TRP A 542 -26.42 -0.92 -1.32
C TRP A 542 -26.53 -2.30 -0.67
N GLU A 543 -27.07 -3.23 -1.43
CA GLU A 543 -27.46 -4.56 -0.98
C GLU A 543 -26.61 -5.68 -1.60
N SER A 544 -26.53 -6.79 -0.86
CA SER A 544 -26.05 -8.07 -1.37
C SER A 544 -27.13 -9.12 -1.20
N ILE A 545 -27.44 -9.80 -2.29
CA ILE A 545 -28.48 -10.82 -2.37
C ILE A 545 -27.83 -12.19 -2.49
N ILE A 546 -28.33 -13.17 -1.74
CA ILE A 546 -27.88 -14.56 -1.79
C ILE A 546 -28.91 -15.38 -2.57
N TYR A 547 -28.44 -16.04 -3.63
CA TYR A 547 -29.22 -17.00 -4.40
C TYR A 547 -28.70 -18.40 -4.18
N ARG A 548 -29.62 -19.36 -4.06
CA ARG A 548 -29.37 -20.79 -4.11
C ARG A 548 -29.84 -21.35 -5.46
N ILE A 549 -28.99 -22.11 -6.14
CA ILE A 549 -29.34 -22.76 -7.40
C ILE A 549 -30.12 -24.06 -7.10
N GLY A 550 -31.31 -24.17 -7.67
CA GLY A 550 -32.26 -25.26 -7.45
C GLY A 550 -31.98 -26.53 -8.25
N LYS A 551 -31.99 -27.68 -7.55
CA LYS A 551 -31.75 -29.08 -7.98
C LYS A 551 -30.35 -29.41 -8.51
N ARG A 552 -29.84 -30.60 -8.11
CA ARG A 552 -28.71 -31.27 -8.78
C ARG A 552 -29.00 -31.23 -10.27
N ILE A 553 -28.23 -30.43 -11.00
CA ILE A 553 -28.16 -30.49 -12.44
C ILE A 553 -27.53 -31.86 -12.71
N GLN A 554 -28.39 -32.84 -13.05
CA GLN A 554 -28.03 -34.23 -13.28
C GLN A 554 -27.25 -34.38 -14.57
#